data_AF-A0A8C2IWY4-F1
#
_entry.id   AF-A0A8C2IWY4-F1
#
_cell.length_a   1.000
_cell.length_b   1.000
_cell.length_c   1.000
_cell.angle_alpha   90.00
_cell.angle_beta   90.00
_cell.angle_gamma   90.00
#
_symmetry.space_group_name_H-M   'P 1'
#
loop_
_entity.id
_entity.type
_entity.pdbx_description
1 polymer ?
#
loop_
_entity_poly.entity_id
_entity_poly.type
_entity_poly.pdbx_seq_one_letter_code
_entity_poly.pdbx_strand_id
1 'polypeptide(L)'
;SSQQLLKPSEWSYCDYFWADKKDPQGATVSGFEVLLQKQLKGKQMQKEMAEFIRERIKIEEEYAKNLSKLSMFPMAAQEEGTLGEAWAQLKKSLADEAEVHLKFSSKLQSEVEKPLLTFRGDNFKKDMKKYDHHIADLRKQQVSRYAAVEKARKALADRQKDLEVKTQQLEIKLSNKTEEDIKKARRKSTQAGDDLMRCVDLYNQAQSKWFEEMVTTSLELERLEVERVETIQQLLRQYTTLRHETDMFNQSTLEPVDQLLQSVDPAKDRELWVKEHKTGDLRPVDMDI
;
A
#
# COMPACT_ATOMS: atom_id res chain seq x y z
N SER A 1 0.23 19.47 -34.77
CA SER A 1 -0.25 20.14 -33.55
C SER A 1 0.37 19.41 -32.37
N SER A 2 1.19 20.06 -31.55
CA SER A 2 1.70 19.46 -30.31
C SER A 2 0.51 19.29 -29.36
N GLN A 3 0.08 18.05 -29.13
CA GLN A 3 -1.03 17.75 -28.22
C GLN A 3 -0.60 18.15 -26.81
N GLN A 4 -1.35 19.06 -26.19
CA GLN A 4 -1.12 19.48 -24.80
C GLN A 4 -1.49 18.34 -23.86
N LEU A 5 -0.76 18.21 -22.75
CA LEU A 5 -1.08 17.28 -21.66
C LEU A 5 -2.41 17.69 -21.00
N LEU A 6 -3.15 16.71 -20.48
CA LEU A 6 -4.40 16.94 -19.74
C LEU A 6 -4.13 17.64 -18.40
N LYS A 7 -3.04 17.27 -17.71
CA LYS A 7 -2.60 17.90 -16.45
C LYS A 7 -1.14 18.36 -16.58
N PRO A 8 -0.86 19.50 -17.25
CA PRO A 8 0.49 19.89 -17.67
C PRO A 8 1.47 20.22 -16.53
N SER A 9 0.96 20.47 -15.32
CA SER A 9 1.77 20.73 -14.12
C SER A 9 2.02 19.47 -13.28
N GLU A 10 1.52 18.31 -13.69
CA GLU A 10 1.53 17.08 -12.90
C GLU A 10 1.98 15.86 -13.70
N TRP A 11 2.62 14.91 -13.03
CA TRP A 11 2.96 13.62 -13.63
C TRP A 11 1.79 12.64 -13.49
N SER A 12 0.68 12.96 -14.16
CA SER A 12 -0.58 12.23 -13.96
C SER A 12 -0.64 10.90 -14.72
N TYR A 13 -1.29 9.91 -14.12
CA TYR A 13 -1.51 8.61 -14.76
C TYR A 13 -2.28 8.73 -16.09
N CYS A 14 -3.14 9.74 -16.24
CA CYS A 14 -3.88 9.93 -17.49
C CYS A 14 -3.03 10.50 -18.64
N ASP A 15 -1.80 10.94 -18.41
CA ASP A 15 -0.98 11.59 -19.44
C ASP A 15 0.12 10.68 -20.00
N TYR A 16 0.61 9.72 -19.22
CA TYR A 16 1.87 9.01 -19.52
C TYR A 16 1.73 7.50 -19.77
N PHE A 17 0.52 6.95 -19.74
CA PHE A 17 0.28 5.49 -19.83
C PHE A 17 -0.55 5.07 -21.05
N TRP A 18 -0.37 5.76 -22.18
CA TRP A 18 -1.08 5.50 -23.44
C TRP A 18 -0.46 4.41 -24.30
N ALA A 19 0.88 4.36 -24.36
CA ALA A 19 1.60 3.43 -25.20
C ALA A 19 1.83 2.10 -24.47
N ASP A 20 1.86 1.01 -25.24
CA ASP A 20 2.30 -0.28 -24.72
C ASP A 20 3.81 -0.28 -24.49
N LYS A 21 4.21 -1.00 -23.46
CA LYS A 21 5.61 -1.24 -23.13
C LYS A 21 5.98 -2.67 -23.54
N LYS A 22 7.13 -2.83 -24.19
CA LYS A 22 7.77 -4.15 -24.31
C LYS A 22 8.58 -4.41 -23.05
N ASP A 23 8.34 -5.55 -22.42
CA ASP A 23 9.18 -6.02 -21.32
C ASP A 23 10.54 -6.54 -21.86
N PRO A 24 11.55 -6.73 -20.99
CA PRO A 24 12.85 -7.27 -21.39
C PRO A 24 12.78 -8.69 -21.96
N GLN A 25 11.71 -9.44 -21.67
CA GLN A 25 11.46 -10.78 -22.19
C GLN A 25 10.73 -10.79 -23.55
N GLY A 26 10.38 -9.61 -24.08
CA GLY A 26 9.71 -9.42 -25.36
C GLY A 26 8.18 -9.44 -25.32
N ALA A 27 7.55 -9.62 -24.15
CA ALA A 27 6.10 -9.52 -24.02
C ALA A 27 5.64 -8.06 -24.05
N THR A 28 4.46 -7.82 -24.63
CA THR A 28 3.86 -6.48 -24.71
C THR A 28 2.85 -6.32 -23.58
N VAL A 29 3.09 -5.34 -22.71
CA VAL A 29 2.28 -4.99 -21.55
C VAL A 29 1.63 -3.64 -21.80
N SER A 30 0.33 -3.53 -21.55
CA SER A 30 -0.37 -2.25 -21.75
C SER A 30 0.02 -1.22 -20.69
N GLY A 31 -0.06 0.07 -21.04
CA GLY A 31 0.17 1.14 -20.06
C GLY A 31 -0.76 1.04 -18.84
N PHE A 32 -2.03 0.66 -19.06
CA PHE A 32 -3.00 0.45 -17.98
C PHE A 32 -2.61 -0.70 -17.05
N GLU A 33 -2.10 -1.80 -17.61
CA GLU A 33 -1.65 -2.95 -16.83
C GLU A 33 -0.48 -2.57 -15.90
N VAL A 34 0.42 -1.69 -16.34
CA VAL A 34 1.48 -1.15 -15.48
C VAL A 34 0.90 -0.44 -14.26
N LEU A 35 -0.16 0.35 -14.43
CA LEU A 35 -0.85 1.03 -13.33
C LEU A 35 -1.49 0.02 -12.37
N LEU A 36 -2.15 -1.02 -12.89
CA LEU A 36 -2.76 -2.07 -12.06
C LEU A 36 -1.71 -2.84 -11.25
N GLN A 37 -0.58 -3.19 -11.86
CA GLN A 37 0.52 -3.84 -11.15
C GLN A 37 1.08 -2.94 -10.03
N LYS A 38 1.13 -1.62 -10.24
CA LYS A 38 1.51 -0.66 -9.19
C LYS A 38 0.52 -0.69 -8.01
N GLN A 39 -0.78 -0.75 -8.27
CA GLN A 39 -1.81 -0.85 -7.23
C GLN A 39 -1.69 -2.16 -6.43
N LEU A 40 -1.56 -3.29 -7.12
CA LEU A 40 -1.40 -4.61 -6.50
C LEU A 40 -0.13 -4.68 -5.65
N LYS A 41 0.99 -4.15 -6.17
CA LYS A 41 2.24 -4.01 -5.41
C LYS A 41 2.04 -3.11 -4.19
N GLY A 42 1.34 -1.98 -4.32
CA GLY A 42 1.02 -1.09 -3.20
C GLY A 42 0.30 -1.81 -2.05
N LYS A 43 -0.71 -2.63 -2.36
CA LYS A 43 -1.43 -3.45 -1.38
C LYS A 43 -0.53 -4.53 -0.75
N GLN A 44 0.37 -5.13 -1.53
CA GLN A 44 1.33 -6.11 -1.03
C GLN A 44 2.34 -5.48 -0.05
N MET A 45 2.94 -4.33 -0.38
CA MET A 45 3.87 -3.62 0.51
C MET A 45 3.22 -3.23 1.84
N GLN A 46 1.98 -2.76 1.80
CA GLN A 46 1.20 -2.46 3.01
C GLN A 46 1.00 -3.72 3.89
N LYS A 47 0.75 -4.88 3.28
CA LYS A 47 0.63 -6.14 4.02
C LYS A 47 1.96 -6.52 4.70
N GLU A 48 3.07 -6.40 3.99
CA GLU A 48 4.41 -6.65 4.54
C GLU A 48 4.75 -5.67 5.68
N MET A 49 4.33 -4.41 5.59
CA MET A 49 4.44 -3.45 6.70
C MET A 49 3.63 -3.90 7.93
N ALA A 50 2.42 -4.41 7.75
CA ALA A 50 1.63 -4.96 8.86
C ALA A 50 2.31 -6.19 9.49
N GLU A 51 2.88 -7.07 8.67
CA GLU A 51 3.65 -8.23 9.12
C GLU A 51 4.89 -7.79 9.93
N PHE A 52 5.59 -6.73 9.52
CA PHE A 52 6.68 -6.14 10.30
C PHE A 52 6.22 -5.63 11.67
N ILE A 53 5.10 -4.90 11.74
CA ILE A 53 4.54 -4.43 13.01
C ILE A 53 4.14 -5.62 13.90
N ARG A 54 3.63 -6.71 13.32
CA ARG A 54 3.33 -7.94 14.07
C ARG A 54 4.57 -8.56 14.70
N GLU A 55 5.70 -8.61 13.99
CA GLU A 55 6.95 -9.09 14.59
C GLU A 55 7.43 -8.15 15.71
N ARG A 56 7.28 -6.83 15.54
CA ARG A 56 7.54 -5.88 16.64
C ARG A 56 6.64 -6.14 17.85
N ILE A 57 5.35 -6.41 17.67
CA ILE A 57 4.42 -6.73 18.76
C ILE A 57 4.89 -7.97 19.53
N LYS A 58 5.31 -9.04 18.84
CA LYS A 58 5.82 -10.26 19.50
C LYS A 58 7.06 -9.98 20.35
N ILE A 59 7.96 -9.14 19.86
CA ILE A 59 9.16 -8.72 20.62
C ILE A 59 8.76 -8.02 21.91
N GLU A 60 7.80 -7.09 21.84
CA GLU A 60 7.31 -6.38 23.03
C GLU A 60 6.61 -7.31 24.03
N GLU A 61 5.80 -8.26 23.53
CA GLU A 61 5.12 -9.25 24.37
C GLU A 61 6.12 -10.18 25.09
N GLU A 62 7.17 -10.62 24.40
CA GLU A 62 8.23 -11.44 25.01
C GLU A 62 9.04 -10.64 26.03
N TYR A 63 9.38 -9.39 25.72
CA TYR A 63 10.08 -8.50 26.65
C TYR A 63 9.27 -8.26 27.92
N ALA A 64 8.00 -7.86 27.80
CA ALA A 64 7.08 -7.68 28.92
C ALA A 64 6.94 -8.97 29.75
N LYS A 65 6.82 -10.14 29.10
CA LYS A 65 6.75 -11.43 29.79
C LYS A 65 8.01 -11.71 30.61
N ASN A 66 9.19 -11.41 30.08
CA ASN A 66 10.45 -11.64 30.79
C ASN A 66 10.60 -10.70 31.99
N LEU A 67 10.22 -9.43 31.84
CA LEU A 67 10.18 -8.45 32.94
C LEU A 67 9.21 -8.88 34.05
N SER A 68 7.99 -9.26 33.69
CA SER A 68 6.98 -9.76 34.65
C SER A 68 7.44 -11.03 35.36
N LYS A 69 8.17 -11.91 34.68
CA LYS A 69 8.76 -13.08 35.32
C LYS A 69 9.86 -12.66 36.30
N LEU A 70 10.73 -11.73 35.91
CA LEU A 70 11.86 -11.25 36.72
C LEU A 70 11.39 -10.52 37.99
N SER A 71 10.33 -9.71 37.90
CA SER A 71 9.78 -8.99 39.06
C SER A 71 9.30 -9.91 40.19
N MET A 72 8.91 -11.14 39.86
CA MET A 72 8.45 -12.14 40.81
C MET A 72 9.57 -13.02 41.42
N PHE A 73 10.82 -12.88 40.97
CA PHE A 73 11.91 -13.70 41.52
C PHE A 73 12.21 -13.32 42.98
N PRO A 74 12.37 -14.32 43.88
CA PRO A 74 12.62 -14.09 45.30
C PRO A 74 14.09 -13.72 45.61
N MET A 75 14.79 -13.02 44.69
CA MET A 75 16.17 -12.60 44.91
C MET A 75 16.22 -11.48 45.96
N ALA A 76 17.15 -11.63 46.90
CA ALA A 76 17.36 -10.73 48.04
C ALA A 76 16.05 -10.36 48.77
N ALA A 77 15.09 -11.30 48.84
CA ALA A 77 13.81 -11.09 49.52
C ALA A 77 13.93 -11.06 51.05
N GLN A 78 15.10 -11.40 51.58
CA GLN A 78 15.43 -11.33 53.01
C GLN A 78 16.11 -10.02 53.39
N GLU A 79 16.31 -9.08 52.46
CA GLU A 79 16.77 -7.75 52.81
C GLU A 79 15.65 -7.02 53.57
N GLU A 80 16.00 -6.39 54.68
CA GLU A 80 15.07 -5.82 55.66
C GLU A 80 15.21 -4.30 55.75
N GLY A 81 14.37 -3.68 56.57
CA GLY A 81 14.42 -2.23 56.81
C GLY A 81 14.10 -1.39 55.58
N THR A 82 14.51 -0.13 55.63
CA THR A 82 14.27 0.85 54.56
C THR A 82 14.98 0.47 53.26
N LEU A 83 16.14 -0.19 53.33
CA LEU A 83 16.81 -0.74 52.15
C LEU A 83 16.00 -1.89 51.50
N GLY A 84 15.46 -2.79 52.30
CA GLY A 84 14.61 -3.89 51.83
C GLY A 84 13.34 -3.40 51.14
N GLU A 85 12.70 -2.36 51.68
CA GLU A 85 11.54 -1.69 51.06
C GLU A 85 11.89 -1.10 49.69
N ALA A 86 13.02 -0.39 49.57
CA ALA A 86 13.49 0.17 48.29
C ALA A 86 13.80 -0.93 47.26
N TRP A 87 14.43 -2.04 47.68
CA TRP A 87 14.68 -3.20 46.82
C TRP A 87 13.38 -3.87 46.34
N ALA A 88 12.40 -4.03 47.23
CA ALA A 88 11.10 -4.57 46.89
C ALA A 88 10.37 -3.70 45.86
N GLN A 89 10.43 -2.37 46.00
CA GLN A 89 9.84 -1.44 45.05
C GLN A 89 10.56 -1.43 43.69
N LEU A 90 11.88 -1.58 43.65
CA LEU A 90 12.61 -1.77 42.40
C LEU A 90 12.14 -3.03 41.66
N LYS A 91 11.96 -4.15 42.38
CA LYS A 91 11.39 -5.36 41.74
C LYS A 91 9.96 -5.13 41.24
N LYS A 92 9.15 -4.37 41.99
CA LYS A 92 7.80 -3.99 41.57
C LYS A 92 7.80 -3.11 40.32
N SER A 93 8.72 -2.15 40.19
CA SER A 93 8.78 -1.28 39.01
C SER A 93 9.01 -2.06 37.72
N LEU A 94 9.70 -3.21 37.76
CA LEU A 94 9.80 -4.12 36.60
C LEU A 94 8.45 -4.72 36.20
N ALA A 95 7.53 -4.94 37.14
CA ALA A 95 6.17 -5.38 36.83
C ALA A 95 5.36 -4.24 36.18
N ASP A 96 5.53 -3.01 36.68
CA ASP A 96 4.89 -1.82 36.12
C ASP A 96 5.41 -1.53 34.69
N GLU A 97 6.73 -1.65 34.46
CA GLU A 97 7.36 -1.59 33.14
C GLU A 97 6.82 -2.67 32.19
N ALA A 98 6.68 -3.92 32.67
CA ALA A 98 6.06 -4.99 31.89
C ALA A 98 4.63 -4.62 31.44
N GLU A 99 3.83 -4.00 32.31
CA GLU A 99 2.47 -3.57 31.98
C GLU A 99 2.47 -2.45 30.93
N VAL A 100 3.40 -1.49 31.03
CA VAL A 100 3.58 -0.41 30.05
C VAL A 100 3.86 -1.00 28.65
N HIS A 101 4.81 -1.93 28.56
CA HIS A 101 5.18 -2.57 27.29
C HIS A 101 4.06 -3.46 26.72
N LEU A 102 3.30 -4.16 27.57
CA LEU A 102 2.16 -4.96 27.14
C LEU A 102 0.99 -4.09 26.63
N LYS A 103 0.74 -2.93 27.25
CA LYS A 103 -0.21 -1.93 26.74
C LYS A 103 0.24 -1.37 25.41
N PHE A 104 1.53 -1.09 25.26
CA PHE A 104 2.11 -0.62 24.00
C PHE A 104 1.91 -1.64 22.86
N SER A 105 2.20 -2.92 23.10
CA SER A 105 2.00 -3.98 22.10
C SER A 105 0.52 -4.09 21.68
N SER A 106 -0.39 -3.97 22.64
CA SER A 106 -1.84 -3.97 22.39
C SER A 106 -2.27 -2.77 21.52
N LYS A 107 -1.79 -1.56 21.83
CA LYS A 107 -2.05 -0.36 21.02
C LYS A 107 -1.46 -0.47 19.62
N LEU A 108 -0.23 -0.99 19.47
CA LEU A 108 0.36 -1.26 18.15
C LEU A 108 -0.54 -2.19 17.32
N GLN A 109 -1.10 -3.23 17.94
CA GLN A 109 -1.98 -4.16 17.26
C GLN A 109 -3.26 -3.46 16.76
N SER A 110 -3.95 -2.72 17.64
CA SER A 110 -5.24 -2.10 17.32
C SER A 110 -5.15 -0.85 16.44
N GLU A 111 -4.11 -0.04 16.61
CA GLU A 111 -4.02 1.30 16.02
C GLU A 111 -3.07 1.38 14.82
N VAL A 112 -2.23 0.36 14.60
CA VAL A 112 -1.24 0.36 13.50
C VAL A 112 -1.36 -0.91 12.65
N GLU A 113 -1.17 -2.10 13.24
CA GLU A 113 -1.11 -3.37 12.51
C GLU A 113 -2.45 -3.72 11.84
N LYS A 114 -3.56 -3.73 12.61
CA LYS A 114 -4.90 -4.03 12.07
C LYS A 114 -5.34 -3.01 11.01
N PRO A 115 -5.20 -1.68 11.19
CA PRO A 115 -5.49 -0.71 10.14
C PRO A 115 -4.67 -0.91 8.87
N LEU A 116 -3.36 -1.18 8.99
CA LEU A 116 -2.52 -1.53 7.83
C LEU A 116 -3.04 -2.78 7.13
N LEU A 117 -3.41 -3.83 7.85
CA LEU A 117 -3.86 -5.08 7.23
C LEU A 117 -5.21 -4.94 6.51
N THR A 118 -6.15 -4.26 7.16
CA THR A 118 -7.55 -4.17 6.74
C THR A 118 -7.84 -3.05 5.74
N PHE A 119 -6.96 -2.05 5.62
CA PHE A 119 -7.17 -0.95 4.67
C PHE A 119 -7.36 -1.46 3.23
N ARG A 120 -8.44 -0.99 2.59
CA ARG A 120 -8.98 -1.44 1.28
C ARG A 120 -9.49 -2.89 1.21
N GLY A 121 -9.60 -3.60 2.32
CA GLY A 121 -10.26 -4.90 2.43
C GLY A 121 -9.79 -5.99 1.45
N ASP A 122 -10.54 -7.08 1.37
CA ASP A 122 -10.21 -8.24 0.52
C ASP A 122 -10.71 -8.09 -0.93
N ASN A 123 -11.71 -7.24 -1.16
CA ASN A 123 -12.29 -7.02 -2.47
C ASN A 123 -11.39 -6.22 -3.42
N PHE A 124 -10.36 -5.52 -2.91
CA PHE A 124 -9.49 -4.66 -3.73
C PHE A 124 -8.91 -5.38 -4.95
N LYS A 125 -8.41 -6.61 -4.78
CA LYS A 125 -7.86 -7.40 -5.90
C LYS A 125 -8.94 -7.75 -6.94
N LYS A 126 -10.18 -7.98 -6.49
CA LYS A 126 -11.32 -8.25 -7.38
C LYS A 126 -11.70 -6.99 -8.15
N ASP A 127 -11.66 -5.82 -7.51
CA ASP A 127 -11.97 -4.56 -8.17
C ASP A 127 -10.90 -4.16 -9.19
N MET A 128 -9.60 -4.39 -8.90
CA MET A 128 -8.53 -4.22 -9.90
C MET A 128 -8.74 -5.10 -11.13
N LYS A 129 -9.20 -6.36 -10.96
CA LYS A 129 -9.54 -7.25 -12.08
C LYS A 129 -10.75 -6.75 -12.88
N LYS A 130 -11.72 -6.10 -12.24
CA LYS A 130 -12.87 -5.51 -12.96
C LYS A 130 -12.42 -4.36 -13.86
N TYR A 131 -11.55 -3.48 -13.34
CA TYR A 131 -10.97 -2.40 -14.14
C TYR A 131 -10.16 -2.95 -15.32
N ASP A 132 -9.33 -3.95 -15.07
CA ASP A 132 -8.56 -4.63 -16.12
C ASP A 132 -9.46 -5.15 -17.24
N HIS A 133 -10.48 -5.93 -16.87
CA HIS A 133 -11.40 -6.52 -17.83
C HIS A 133 -12.17 -5.46 -18.64
N HIS A 134 -12.66 -4.42 -17.97
CA HIS A 134 -13.40 -3.33 -18.61
C HIS A 134 -12.55 -2.60 -19.66
N ILE A 135 -11.33 -2.19 -19.30
CA ILE A 135 -10.43 -1.50 -20.24
C ILE A 135 -9.96 -2.43 -21.35
N ALA A 136 -9.67 -3.70 -21.04
CA ALA A 136 -9.27 -4.70 -22.03
C ALA A 136 -10.38 -4.97 -23.07
N ASP A 137 -11.65 -5.02 -22.65
CA ASP A 137 -12.79 -5.21 -23.54
C ASP A 137 -12.99 -4.03 -24.48
N LEU A 138 -12.86 -2.79 -23.98
CA LEU A 138 -12.90 -1.58 -24.82
C LEU A 138 -11.77 -1.58 -25.85
N ARG A 139 -10.57 -1.96 -25.43
CA ARG A 139 -9.42 -2.07 -26.31
C ARG A 139 -9.60 -3.15 -27.38
N LYS A 140 -10.18 -4.30 -27.03
CA LYS A 140 -10.54 -5.36 -27.98
C LYS A 140 -11.55 -4.87 -29.02
N GLN A 141 -12.55 -4.09 -28.60
CA GLN A 141 -13.50 -3.46 -29.52
C GLN A 141 -12.78 -2.50 -30.48
N GLN A 142 -11.89 -1.64 -29.97
CA GLN A 142 -11.10 -0.73 -30.80
C GLN A 142 -10.25 -1.47 -31.84
N VAL A 143 -9.54 -2.54 -31.45
CA VAL A 143 -8.75 -3.38 -32.37
C VAL A 143 -9.63 -4.02 -33.45
N SER A 144 -10.82 -4.50 -33.07
CA SER A 144 -11.79 -5.05 -34.04
C SER A 144 -12.26 -4.00 -35.04
N ARG A 145 -12.54 -2.76 -34.59
CA ARG A 145 -12.91 -1.65 -35.48
C ARG A 145 -11.76 -1.25 -36.41
N TYR A 146 -10.53 -1.24 -35.91
CA TYR A 146 -9.34 -0.99 -36.73
C TYR A 146 -9.20 -2.02 -37.86
N ALA A 147 -9.35 -3.31 -37.54
CA ALA A 147 -9.32 -4.37 -38.56
C ALA A 147 -10.42 -4.21 -39.63
N ALA A 148 -11.62 -3.74 -39.24
CA ALA A 148 -12.70 -3.43 -40.17
C ALA A 148 -12.36 -2.24 -41.09
N VAL A 149 -11.73 -1.19 -40.55
CA VAL A 149 -11.22 -0.05 -41.35
C VAL A 149 -10.20 -0.53 -42.38
N GLU A 150 -9.22 -1.34 -41.98
CA GLU A 150 -8.19 -1.84 -42.89
C GLU A 150 -8.78 -2.72 -44.01
N LYS A 151 -9.77 -3.56 -43.67
CA LYS A 151 -10.51 -4.33 -44.66
C LYS A 151 -11.28 -3.44 -45.63
N ALA A 152 -11.93 -2.38 -45.14
CA ALA A 152 -12.67 -1.43 -45.97
C ALA A 152 -11.74 -0.60 -46.88
N ARG A 153 -10.57 -0.17 -46.37
CA ARG A 153 -9.54 0.50 -47.19
C ARG A 153 -9.08 -0.38 -48.34
N LYS A 154 -8.76 -1.65 -48.05
CA LYS A 154 -8.36 -2.61 -49.08
C LYS A 154 -9.45 -2.81 -50.12
N ALA A 155 -10.71 -2.97 -49.68
CA ALA A 155 -11.84 -3.11 -50.59
C ALA A 155 -12.03 -1.87 -51.47
N LEU A 156 -11.88 -0.66 -50.93
CA LEU A 156 -11.93 0.58 -51.70
C LEU A 156 -10.82 0.64 -52.75
N ALA A 157 -9.58 0.32 -52.36
CA ALA A 157 -8.44 0.29 -53.28
C ALA A 157 -8.66 -0.71 -54.44
N ASP A 158 -9.17 -1.90 -54.14
CA ASP A 158 -9.51 -2.91 -55.15
C ASP A 158 -10.61 -2.40 -56.12
N ARG A 159 -11.62 -1.69 -55.61
CA ARG A 159 -12.71 -1.12 -56.45
C ARG A 159 -12.27 0.09 -57.27
N GLN A 160 -11.35 0.89 -56.76
CA GLN A 160 -10.75 2.00 -57.51
C GLN A 160 -9.90 1.46 -58.67
N LYS A 161 -9.12 0.41 -58.43
CA LYS A 161 -8.34 -0.26 -59.47
C LYS A 161 -9.23 -0.89 -60.55
N ASP A 162 -10.34 -1.55 -60.17
CA ASP A 162 -11.33 -2.08 -61.14
C ASP A 162 -11.94 -0.97 -62.00
N LEU A 163 -12.27 0.18 -61.40
CA LEU A 163 -12.78 1.35 -62.11
C LEU A 163 -11.75 1.92 -63.09
N GLU A 164 -10.49 2.04 -62.67
CA GLU A 164 -9.40 2.51 -63.51
C GLU A 164 -9.19 1.62 -64.74
N VAL A 165 -9.12 0.30 -64.54
CA VAL A 165 -8.99 -0.68 -65.63
C VAL A 165 -10.15 -0.60 -66.62
N LYS A 166 -11.39 -0.47 -66.13
CA LYS A 166 -12.57 -0.33 -66.99
C LYS A 166 -12.61 1.00 -67.73
N THR A 167 -12.08 2.05 -67.13
CA THR A 167 -11.95 3.36 -67.78
C THR A 167 -10.94 3.30 -68.92
N GLN A 168 -9.78 2.64 -68.72
CA GLN A 168 -8.80 2.40 -69.77
C GLN A 168 -9.36 1.54 -70.92
N GLN A 169 -10.25 0.58 -70.64
CA GLN A 169 -10.90 -0.23 -71.68
C GLN A 169 -11.82 0.60 -72.61
N LEU A 170 -12.41 1.69 -72.10
CA LEU A 170 -13.21 2.62 -72.91
C LEU A 170 -12.36 3.34 -73.96
N GLU A 171 -11.12 3.70 -73.60
CA GLU A 171 -10.17 4.37 -74.51
C GLU A 171 -9.75 3.47 -75.68
N ILE A 172 -9.80 2.14 -75.49
CA ILE A 172 -9.43 1.14 -76.50
C ILE A 172 -10.63 0.71 -77.35
N LYS A 173 -11.83 0.56 -76.77
CA LYS A 173 -13.03 0.11 -77.47
C LYS A 173 -14.32 0.72 -76.91
N LEU A 174 -14.87 1.68 -77.64
CA LEU A 174 -16.15 2.31 -77.32
C LEU A 174 -17.32 1.35 -77.60
N SER A 175 -18.10 1.03 -76.58
CA SER A 175 -19.34 0.24 -76.69
C SER A 175 -20.27 0.57 -75.54
N ASN A 176 -21.58 0.55 -75.79
CA ASN A 176 -22.62 0.76 -74.76
C ASN A 176 -22.45 -0.18 -73.54
N LYS A 177 -21.89 -1.38 -73.75
CA LYS A 177 -21.58 -2.33 -72.67
C LYS A 177 -20.46 -1.82 -71.76
N THR A 178 -19.41 -1.24 -72.34
CA THR A 178 -18.26 -0.69 -71.60
C THR A 178 -18.69 0.51 -70.75
N GLU A 179 -19.58 1.36 -71.26
CA GLU A 179 -20.13 2.50 -70.50
C GLU A 179 -20.95 2.07 -69.27
N GLU A 180 -21.81 1.06 -69.42
CA GLU A 180 -22.59 0.51 -68.29
C GLU A 180 -21.69 -0.20 -67.25
N ASP A 181 -20.64 -0.90 -67.68
CA ASP A 181 -19.68 -1.52 -66.78
C ASP A 181 -18.87 -0.48 -65.96
N ILE A 182 -18.53 0.66 -66.55
CA ILE A 182 -17.90 1.80 -65.86
C ILE A 182 -18.85 2.42 -64.85
N LYS A 183 -20.10 2.67 -65.25
CA LYS A 183 -21.13 3.21 -64.33
C LYS A 183 -21.34 2.29 -63.13
N LYS A 184 -21.35 0.98 -63.35
CA LYS A 184 -21.42 -0.03 -62.29
C LYS A 184 -20.18 -0.05 -61.40
N ALA A 185 -18.98 0.03 -61.99
CA ALA A 185 -17.71 0.09 -61.23
C ALA A 185 -17.62 1.36 -60.39
N ARG A 186 -18.04 2.52 -60.94
CA ARG A 186 -18.09 3.80 -60.24
C ARG A 186 -19.03 3.73 -59.04
N ARG A 187 -20.27 3.22 -59.21
CA ARG A 187 -21.20 3.00 -58.09
C ARG A 187 -20.61 2.11 -57.00
N LYS A 188 -19.94 1.02 -57.38
CA LYS A 188 -19.26 0.11 -56.45
C LYS A 188 -18.08 0.75 -55.71
N SER A 189 -17.34 1.63 -56.36
CA SER A 189 -16.25 2.39 -55.73
C SER A 189 -16.79 3.44 -54.76
N THR A 190 -17.84 4.19 -55.14
CA THR A 190 -18.54 5.12 -54.25
C THR A 190 -19.06 4.40 -53.00
N GLN A 191 -19.78 3.28 -53.17
CA GLN A 191 -20.28 2.48 -52.05
C GLN A 191 -19.16 1.99 -51.10
N ALA A 192 -18.01 1.58 -51.65
CA ALA A 192 -16.87 1.18 -50.83
C ALA A 192 -16.26 2.37 -50.07
N GLY A 193 -16.35 3.59 -50.63
CA GLY A 193 -15.99 4.83 -49.95
C GLY A 193 -16.91 5.13 -48.78
N ASP A 194 -18.22 5.01 -48.98
CA ASP A 194 -19.22 5.20 -47.91
C ASP A 194 -19.06 4.15 -46.79
N ASP A 195 -18.75 2.89 -47.15
CA ASP A 195 -18.44 1.83 -46.19
C ASP A 195 -17.17 2.13 -45.37
N LEU A 196 -16.11 2.63 -46.02
CA LEU A 196 -14.89 3.05 -45.33
C LEU A 196 -15.18 4.20 -44.36
N MET A 197 -15.93 5.22 -44.79
CA MET A 197 -16.34 6.34 -43.94
C MET A 197 -17.05 5.84 -42.68
N ARG A 198 -18.05 4.98 -42.85
CA ARG A 198 -18.78 4.36 -41.74
C ARG A 198 -17.86 3.54 -40.82
N CYS A 199 -16.93 2.77 -41.36
CA CYS A 199 -15.97 2.02 -40.56
C CYS A 199 -15.04 2.94 -39.74
N VAL A 200 -14.59 4.05 -40.32
CA VAL A 200 -13.76 5.06 -39.64
C VAL A 200 -14.55 5.74 -38.54
N ASP A 201 -15.82 6.12 -38.77
CA ASP A 201 -16.67 6.73 -37.74
C ASP A 201 -16.85 5.79 -36.54
N LEU A 202 -17.12 4.51 -36.78
CA LEU A 202 -17.24 3.51 -35.72
C LEU A 202 -15.91 3.26 -34.98
N TYR A 203 -14.77 3.35 -35.67
CA TYR A 203 -13.46 3.29 -35.03
C TYR A 203 -13.23 4.50 -34.12
N ASN A 204 -13.48 5.71 -34.60
CA ASN A 204 -13.33 6.95 -33.83
C ASN A 204 -14.25 6.97 -32.59
N GLN A 205 -15.48 6.48 -32.71
CA GLN A 205 -16.39 6.31 -31.57
C GLN A 205 -15.84 5.32 -30.53
N ALA A 206 -15.36 4.16 -30.98
CA ALA A 206 -14.76 3.17 -30.08
C ALA A 206 -13.48 3.70 -29.41
N GLN A 207 -12.64 4.43 -30.15
CA GLN A 207 -11.43 5.06 -29.63
C GLN A 207 -11.76 6.15 -28.60
N SER A 208 -12.77 7.00 -28.87
CA SER A 208 -13.18 8.07 -27.94
C SER A 208 -13.72 7.49 -26.64
N LYS A 209 -14.55 6.44 -26.73
CA LYS A 209 -15.04 5.71 -25.55
C LYS A 209 -13.91 5.10 -24.73
N TRP A 210 -12.97 4.42 -25.38
CA TRP A 210 -11.80 3.87 -24.69
C TRP A 210 -10.95 4.97 -24.05
N PHE A 211 -10.74 6.10 -24.75
CA PHE A 211 -9.98 7.23 -24.25
C PHE A 211 -10.60 7.81 -22.97
N GLU A 212 -11.89 8.14 -22.98
CA GLU A 212 -12.58 8.70 -21.83
C GLU A 212 -12.52 7.78 -20.61
N GLU A 213 -12.82 6.48 -20.80
CA GLU A 213 -12.77 5.47 -19.73
C GLU A 213 -11.33 5.25 -19.22
N MET A 214 -10.33 5.31 -20.10
CA MET A 214 -8.92 5.20 -19.72
C MET A 214 -8.50 6.42 -18.89
N VAL A 215 -8.89 7.65 -19.26
CA VAL A 215 -8.60 8.86 -18.48
C VAL A 215 -9.23 8.76 -17.09
N THR A 216 -10.53 8.51 -17.02
CA THR A 216 -11.26 8.53 -15.74
C THR A 216 -10.76 7.43 -14.80
N THR A 217 -10.56 6.21 -15.31
CA THR A 217 -10.07 5.09 -14.49
C THR A 217 -8.62 5.34 -14.05
N SER A 218 -7.76 5.90 -14.90
CA SER A 218 -6.38 6.23 -14.54
C SER A 218 -6.31 7.28 -13.43
N LEU A 219 -7.15 8.31 -13.49
CA LEU A 219 -7.27 9.33 -12.43
C LEU A 219 -7.80 8.73 -11.13
N GLU A 220 -8.74 7.80 -11.18
CA GLU A 220 -9.19 7.09 -9.99
C GLU A 220 -8.04 6.28 -9.37
N LEU A 221 -7.27 5.53 -10.17
CA LEU A 221 -6.11 4.78 -9.67
C LEU A 221 -5.04 5.71 -9.05
N GLU A 222 -4.83 6.91 -9.63
CA GLU A 222 -3.96 7.93 -9.07
C GLU A 222 -4.45 8.39 -7.69
N ARG A 223 -5.74 8.74 -7.58
CA ARG A 223 -6.37 9.11 -6.31
C ARG A 223 -6.24 8.00 -5.27
N LEU A 224 -6.45 6.73 -5.67
CA LEU A 224 -6.33 5.58 -4.77
C LEU A 224 -4.90 5.42 -4.24
N GLU A 225 -3.88 5.68 -5.07
CA GLU A 225 -2.48 5.61 -4.65
C GLU A 225 -2.11 6.74 -3.69
N VAL A 226 -2.57 7.98 -3.95
CA VAL A 226 -2.37 9.12 -3.04
C VAL A 226 -2.97 8.82 -1.67
N GLU A 227 -4.25 8.40 -1.62
CA GLU A 227 -4.94 8.04 -0.38
C GLU A 227 -4.21 6.93 0.37
N ARG A 228 -3.66 5.93 -0.35
CA ARG A 228 -2.88 4.84 0.26
C ARG A 228 -1.60 5.38 0.92
N VAL A 229 -0.88 6.27 0.25
CA VAL A 229 0.36 6.86 0.78
C VAL A 229 0.07 7.72 2.00
N GLU A 230 -0.96 8.57 1.94
CA GLU A 230 -1.39 9.42 3.06
C GLU A 230 -1.82 8.60 4.28
N THR A 231 -2.63 7.56 4.06
CA THR A 231 -3.08 6.65 5.13
C THR A 231 -1.89 5.96 5.80
N ILE A 232 -0.96 5.43 5.02
CA ILE A 232 0.24 4.78 5.58
C ILE A 232 1.10 5.79 6.34
N GLN A 233 1.26 7.01 5.81
CA GLN A 233 1.99 8.07 6.53
C GLN A 233 1.34 8.36 7.88
N GLN A 234 0.01 8.46 7.95
CA GLN A 234 -0.70 8.67 9.20
C GLN A 234 -0.48 7.52 10.20
N LEU A 235 -0.54 6.27 9.74
CA LEU A 235 -0.31 5.10 10.61
C LEU A 235 1.14 5.04 11.12
N LEU A 236 2.12 5.46 10.32
CA LEU A 236 3.50 5.56 10.76
C LEU A 236 3.71 6.70 11.78
N ARG A 237 2.99 7.83 11.63
CA ARG A 237 2.96 8.88 12.66
C ARG A 237 2.32 8.38 13.95
N GLN A 238 1.26 7.58 13.85
CA GLN A 238 0.63 6.95 15.02
C GLN A 238 1.62 6.03 15.73
N TYR A 239 2.34 5.17 14.99
CA TYR A 239 3.43 4.37 15.55
C TYR A 239 4.44 5.23 16.33
N THR A 240 4.93 6.34 15.75
CA THR A 240 5.89 7.20 16.46
C THR A 240 5.29 7.87 17.69
N THR A 241 4.01 8.24 17.66
CA THR A 241 3.32 8.85 18.81
C THR A 241 3.22 7.86 19.96
N LEU A 242 2.75 6.65 19.68
CA LEU A 242 2.69 5.56 20.64
C LEU A 242 4.06 5.26 21.25
N ARG A 243 5.13 5.28 20.45
CA ARG A 243 6.50 5.09 20.95
C ARG A 243 6.91 6.16 21.95
N HIS A 244 6.74 7.45 21.62
CA HIS A 244 7.09 8.53 22.54
C HIS A 244 6.28 8.47 23.84
N GLU A 245 4.97 8.22 23.75
CA GLU A 245 4.11 8.06 24.94
C GLU A 245 4.57 6.89 25.81
N THR A 246 4.86 5.74 25.22
CA THR A 246 5.36 4.56 25.94
C THR A 246 6.67 4.83 26.64
N ASP A 247 7.62 5.49 25.97
CA ASP A 247 8.91 5.82 26.57
C ASP A 247 8.74 6.77 27.78
N MET A 248 7.81 7.74 27.70
CA MET A 248 7.45 8.60 28.83
C MET A 248 6.81 7.84 29.99
N PHE A 249 5.85 6.95 29.72
CA PHE A 249 5.24 6.12 30.76
C PHE A 249 6.27 5.20 31.41
N ASN A 250 7.18 4.63 30.62
CA ASN A 250 8.21 3.76 31.16
C ASN A 250 9.15 4.51 32.11
N GLN A 251 9.56 5.73 31.73
CA GLN A 251 10.38 6.59 32.59
C GLN A 251 9.70 6.88 33.95
N SER A 252 8.39 7.09 33.96
CA SER A 252 7.64 7.37 35.20
C SER A 252 7.60 6.20 36.19
N THR A 253 7.86 4.96 35.76
CA THR A 253 7.86 3.78 36.64
C THR A 253 8.96 3.80 37.70
N LEU A 254 10.00 4.62 37.51
CA LEU A 254 11.12 4.75 38.44
C LEU A 254 10.88 5.77 39.56
N GLU A 255 9.90 6.67 39.43
CA GLU A 255 9.63 7.71 40.44
C GLU A 255 9.40 7.15 41.85
N PRO A 256 8.62 6.06 42.06
CA PRO A 256 8.45 5.47 43.39
C PRO A 256 9.75 4.84 43.94
N VAL A 257 10.62 4.34 43.05
CA VAL A 257 11.92 3.77 43.44
C VAL A 257 12.82 4.89 43.96
N ASP A 258 12.92 5.99 43.22
CA ASP A 258 13.72 7.17 43.61
C ASP A 258 13.27 7.74 44.96
N GLN A 259 11.95 7.79 45.21
CA GLN A 259 11.39 8.24 46.49
C GLN A 259 11.81 7.37 47.67
N LEU A 260 11.79 6.03 47.52
CA LEU A 260 12.22 5.14 48.59
C LEU A 260 13.73 5.14 48.77
N LEU A 261 14.50 5.25 47.69
CA LEU A 261 15.97 5.38 47.76
C LEU A 261 16.39 6.62 48.54
N GLN A 262 15.68 7.74 48.40
CA GLN A 262 15.89 8.95 49.22
C GLN A 262 15.56 8.76 50.70
N SER A 263 14.73 7.76 51.03
CA SER A 263 14.26 7.46 52.39
C SER A 263 15.09 6.39 53.09
N VAL A 264 16.10 5.81 52.42
CA VAL A 264 17.00 4.81 53.00
C VAL A 264 17.83 5.43 54.13
N ASP A 265 17.73 4.85 55.33
CA ASP A 265 18.43 5.31 56.53
C ASP A 265 19.20 4.16 57.21
N PRO A 266 20.52 4.09 57.01
CA PRO A 266 21.36 3.04 57.63
C PRO A 266 21.33 3.03 59.16
N ALA A 267 21.11 4.18 59.80
CA ALA A 267 21.05 4.25 61.26
C ALA A 267 19.76 3.63 61.79
N LYS A 268 18.63 3.93 61.14
CA LYS A 268 17.32 3.35 61.45
C LYS A 268 17.29 1.85 61.18
N ASP A 269 17.86 1.40 60.06
CA ASP A 269 17.94 -0.03 59.72
C ASP A 269 18.79 -0.79 60.74
N ARG A 270 19.95 -0.25 61.14
CA ARG A 270 20.77 -0.82 62.22
C ARG A 270 20.01 -0.88 63.53
N GLU A 271 19.30 0.17 63.90
CA GLU A 271 18.53 0.23 65.13
C GLU A 271 17.42 -0.83 65.16
N LEU A 272 16.68 -0.97 64.04
CA LEU A 272 15.66 -2.00 63.87
C LEU A 272 16.26 -3.40 64.10
N TRP A 273 17.34 -3.73 63.39
CA TRP A 273 17.97 -5.04 63.47
C TRP A 273 18.51 -5.34 64.88
N VAL A 274 19.21 -4.40 65.52
CA VAL A 274 19.73 -4.57 66.89
C VAL A 274 18.60 -4.75 67.90
N LYS A 275 17.48 -4.03 67.76
CA LYS A 275 16.33 -4.17 68.67
C LYS A 275 15.74 -5.59 68.64
N GLU A 276 15.69 -6.20 67.47
CA GLU A 276 15.15 -7.55 67.28
C GLU A 276 16.15 -8.65 67.68
N HIS A 277 17.46 -8.42 67.52
CA HIS A 277 18.49 -9.44 67.64
C HIS A 277 19.47 -9.27 68.82
N LYS A 278 19.32 -8.24 69.67
CA LYS A 278 20.23 -8.03 70.80
C LYS A 278 20.26 -9.23 71.76
N THR A 279 21.45 -9.57 72.25
CA THR A 279 21.68 -10.70 73.16
C THR A 279 21.92 -10.28 74.61
N GLY A 280 21.98 -8.98 74.87
CA GLY A 280 22.23 -8.38 76.17
C GLY A 280 22.80 -6.97 76.02
N ASP A 281 22.64 -6.14 77.05
CA ASP A 281 23.15 -4.77 77.12
C ASP A 281 24.23 -4.59 78.21
N LEU A 282 24.46 -5.61 79.03
CA LEU A 282 25.51 -5.65 80.02
C LEU A 282 26.85 -6.02 79.39
N ARG A 283 27.87 -5.20 79.65
CA ARG A 283 29.26 -5.52 79.31
C ARG A 283 29.86 -6.44 80.37
N PRO A 284 30.74 -7.38 79.99
CA PRO A 284 31.49 -8.18 80.95
C PRO A 284 32.28 -7.30 81.93
N VAL A 285 32.42 -7.76 83.18
CA VAL A 285 33.21 -7.12 84.25
C VAL A 285 34.25 -8.09 84.78
N ASP A 286 35.33 -7.55 85.35
CA ASP A 286 36.38 -8.35 85.98
C ASP A 286 35.86 -9.00 87.27
N MET A 287 36.44 -10.16 87.62
CA MET A 287 36.13 -10.84 88.88
C MET A 287 36.96 -10.27 90.03
N ASP A 288 36.31 -9.98 91.15
CA ASP A 288 36.99 -9.58 92.39
C ASP A 288 37.75 -10.77 93.00
N ILE A 289 38.91 -10.48 93.62
CA ILE A 289 39.77 -11.46 94.34
C ILE A 289 39.31 -11.60 95.79
#